data_AF-A0A7Y0Q3V5-F1
#
_entry.id   AF-A0A7Y0Q3V5-F1
#
_cell.length_a   1.000
_cell.length_b   1.000
_cell.length_c   1.000
_cell.angle_alpha   90.00
_cell.angle_beta   90.00
_cell.angle_gamma   90.00
#
_symmetry.space_group_name_H-M   'P 1'
#
loop_
_entity.id
_entity.type
_entity.pdbx_description
1 polymer ?
#
loop_
_entity_poly.entity_id
_entity_poly.type
_entity_poly.pdbx_seq_one_letter_code
_entity_poly.pdbx_strand_id
1 'polypeptide(L)' 'MATLKNRGVMFQSDPHHIGDLGDAALWMAFFQDRGGNLLALQSERQIG' A
#
# COMPACT_ATOMS: atom_id res chain seq x y z
N MET A 1 -5.04 -1.94 -6.30
CA MET A 1 -6.03 -1.35 -5.36
C MET A 1 -7.48 -1.39 -5.86
N ALA A 2 -7.75 -1.35 -7.18
CA ALA A 2 -9.11 -1.24 -7.74
C ALA A 2 -10.13 -2.22 -7.14
N THR A 3 -9.79 -3.50 -7.04
CA THR A 3 -10.66 -4.54 -6.46
C THR A 3 -11.10 -4.23 -5.03
N LEU A 4 -10.21 -3.69 -4.20
CA LEU A 4 -10.52 -3.36 -2.81
C LEU A 4 -11.36 -2.09 -2.70
N LYS A 5 -11.03 -1.05 -3.49
CA LYS A 5 -11.83 0.17 -3.60
C LYS A 5 -13.27 -0.16 -4.04
N ASN A 6 -13.44 -1.05 -5.02
CA ASN A 6 -14.77 -1.53 -5.46
C ASN A 6 -15.54 -2.32 -4.39
N ARG A 7 -14.85 -2.85 -3.38
CA ARG A 7 -15.46 -3.53 -2.21
C ARG A 7 -15.71 -2.59 -1.02
N GLY A 8 -15.53 -1.29 -1.21
CA GLY A 8 -15.75 -0.27 -0.17
C GLY A 8 -14.60 -0.13 0.82
N VAL A 9 -13.43 -0.70 0.54
CA VAL A 9 -12.24 -0.48 1.39
C VAL A 9 -11.75 0.95 1.21
N MET A 10 -11.69 1.69 2.33
CA MET A 10 -11.14 3.03 2.39
C MET A 10 -9.66 2.97 2.72
N PHE A 11 -8.84 3.56 1.86
CA PHE A 11 -7.41 3.74 2.10
C PHE A 11 -7.17 5.08 2.78
N GLN A 12 -6.16 5.12 3.66
CA GLN A 12 -5.76 6.34 4.37
C GLN A 12 -5.09 7.35 3.43
N SER A 13 -4.42 6.84 2.39
CA SER A 13 -3.79 7.61 1.33
C SER A 13 -3.65 6.77 0.05
N ASP A 14 -3.37 7.43 -1.07
CA ASP A 14 -2.92 6.73 -2.27
C ASP A 14 -1.53 6.10 -2.06
N PRO A 15 -1.10 5.14 -2.91
CA PRO A 15 0.22 4.55 -2.82
C PRO A 15 1.30 5.60 -2.85
N HIS A 16 2.22 5.53 -1.90
CA HIS A 16 3.33 6.45 -1.79
C HIS A 16 4.62 5.70 -1.46
N HIS A 17 5.73 6.28 -1.90
CA HIS A 17 7.06 5.80 -1.56
C HIS A 17 7.29 6.01 -0.06
N ILE A 18 7.80 4.98 0.59
CA ILE A 18 8.06 4.99 2.03
C ILE A 18 9.55 4.79 2.37
N GLY A 19 10.39 4.52 1.36
CA GLY A 19 11.82 4.33 1.52
C GLY A 19 12.40 3.38 0.48
N ASP A 20 13.72 3.24 0.52
CA ASP A 20 14.48 2.37 -0.37
C ASP A 20 14.98 1.13 0.38
N LEU A 21 14.95 -0.01 -0.30
CA LEU A 21 15.47 -1.30 0.17
C LEU A 21 16.53 -1.78 -0.82
N GLY A 22 17.78 -1.35 -0.59
CA GLY A 22 18.84 -1.55 -1.57
C GLY A 22 18.47 -0.90 -2.90
N ASP A 23 18.45 -1.70 -3.97
CA ASP A 23 18.14 -1.25 -5.33
C ASP A 23 16.63 -1.29 -5.64
N ALA A 24 15.77 -1.16 -4.63
CA ALA A 24 14.33 -1.15 -4.80
C ALA A 24 13.64 -0.04 -4.01
N ALA A 25 12.75 0.70 -4.66
CA ALA A 25 11.82 1.63 -4.02
C ALA A 25 10.67 0.85 -3.42
N LEU A 26 10.40 1.05 -2.13
CA LEU A 26 9.27 0.46 -1.43
C LEU A 26 8.08 1.41 -1.46
N TRP A 27 6.95 0.94 -1.99
CA TRP A 27 5.70 1.68 -2.08
C TRP A 27 4.63 0.98 -1.26
N MET A 28 3.89 1.76 -0.45
CA MET A 28 2.82 1.23 0.39
C MET A 28 1.53 2.04 0.29
N ALA A 29 0.39 1.38 0.51
CA ALA A 29 -0.90 2.02 0.76
C ALA A 29 -1.62 1.30 1.90
N PHE A 30 -2.08 2.06 2.90
CA PHE A 30 -2.63 1.53 4.15
C PHE A 30 -4.15 1.61 4.21
N PHE A 31 -4.78 0.61 4.84
CA PHE A 31 -6.23 0.56 5.08
C PHE A 31 -6.52 -0.23 6.36
N GLN A 32 -7.73 -0.05 6.91
CA GLN A 32 -8.23 -0.89 8.00
C GLN A 32 -9.19 -1.93 7.45
N ASP A 33 -9.11 -3.17 7.95
CA ASP A 33 -10.13 -4.18 7.71
C ASP A 33 -11.37 -3.95 8.62
N ARG A 34 -12.38 -4.84 8.52
CA ARG A 34 -13.58 -4.75 9.36
C ARG A 34 -13.32 -4.99 10.85
N GLY A 35 -12.20 -5.63 11.19
CA GLY A 35 -11.77 -5.86 12.57
C GLY A 35 -10.94 -4.70 13.15
N GLY A 36 -10.66 -3.67 12.36
CA GLY A 36 -9.81 -2.55 12.75
C GLY A 36 -8.32 -2.84 12.64
N ASN A 37 -7.92 -3.95 12.03
CA ASN A 37 -6.50 -4.25 11.81
C ASN A 37 -5.94 -3.31 10.75
N LEU A 38 -4.78 -2.70 11.05
CA LEU A 38 -4.04 -1.92 10.07
C LEU A 38 -3.31 -2.87 9.11
N LEU A 39 -3.68 -2.82 7.84
CA LEU A 39 -3.10 -3.59 6.77
C LEU A 39 -2.50 -2.66 5.71
N ALA A 40 -1.61 -3.21 4.88
CA ALA A 40 -1.02 -2.49 3.78
C ALA A 40 -0.95 -3.33 2.51
N LEU A 41 -1.03 -2.68 1.35
CA LEU A 41 -0.56 -3.22 0.08
C LEU A 41 0.87 -2.72 -0.17
N GLN A 42 1.76 -3.63 -0.52
CA GLN A 42 3.17 -3.36 -0.83
C GLN A 42 3.44 -3.55 -2.32
N SER A 43 4.30 -2.70 -2.88
CA SER A 43 4.95 -2.90 -4.16
C SER A 43 6.42 -2.54 -4.04
N GLU A 44 7.30 -3.42 -4.50
CA GLU A 44 8.72 -3.14 -4.67
C GLU A 44 8.96 -2.81 -6.14
N ARG A 45 9.65 -1.70 -6.39
CA ARG A 45 10.03 -1.29 -7.75
C ARG A 45 11.53 -1.15 -7.81
N GLN A 46 12.18 -1.91 -8.67
CA GLN A 46 13.62 -1.79 -8.90
C GLN A 46 13.99 -0.34 -9.27
N ILE A 47 14.98 0.20 -8.58
CA ILE A 47 15.67 1.46 -8.87
C ILE A 47 16.98 1.04 -9.53
N GLY A 48 17.13 1.33 -10.81
CA GLY A 48 18.35 1.03 -11.55
C GLY A 48 19.49 1.99 -11.25
#